data_AF-A0A8J6PCU5-F1
#
_entry.id   AF-A0A8J6PCU5-F1
#
_cell.length_a   1.000
_cell.length_b   1.000
_cell.length_c   1.000
_cell.angle_alpha   90.00
_cell.angle_beta   90.00
_cell.angle_gamma   90.00
#
_symmetry.space_group_name_H-M   'P 1'
#
loop_
_entity.id
_entity.type
_entity.pdbx_description
1 polymer ?
#
loop_
_entity_poly.entity_id
_entity_poly.type
_entity_poly.pdbx_seq_one_letter_code
_entity_poly.pdbx_strand_id
1 'polypeptide(L)'
;MNPERWTREEIWAATAQGRRDLVALLESLDAAEWDADSLCSGWRVRDVVAHLVLGTNVGPFAATREMVRYRGNFNRMVRETAIRRADPVETLVEDLRAVIHSRRHPPGTVPFDPPTDVLVHTQDVAIPLGRTVAMPPTTARAAA
;
A
#
# COMPACT_ATOMS: atom_id res chain seq x y z
N MET A 1 -9.83 -25.29 -21.13
CA MET A 1 -9.07 -24.06 -20.86
C MET A 1 -9.79 -23.35 -19.73
N ASN A 2 -9.13 -23.04 -18.60
CA ASN A 2 -9.74 -22.28 -17.52
C ASN A 2 -9.57 -20.78 -17.83
N PRO A 3 -10.65 -20.01 -18.08
CA PRO A 3 -10.58 -18.58 -18.40
C PRO A 3 -10.17 -17.68 -17.23
N GLU A 4 -9.80 -18.22 -16.06
CA GLU A 4 -9.54 -17.43 -14.84
C GLU A 4 -8.08 -17.52 -14.33
N ARG A 5 -7.10 -17.91 -15.15
CA ARG A 5 -5.69 -17.87 -14.71
C ARG A 5 -5.01 -16.57 -15.13
N TRP A 6 -4.92 -15.64 -14.18
CA TRP A 6 -4.05 -14.47 -14.29
C TRP A 6 -2.60 -14.90 -14.44
N THR A 7 -1.93 -14.33 -15.41
CA THR A 7 -0.48 -14.39 -15.56
C THR A 7 0.19 -13.51 -14.50
N ARG A 8 1.46 -13.81 -14.21
CA ARG A 8 2.29 -12.96 -13.34
C ARG A 8 2.35 -11.52 -13.84
N GLU A 9 2.37 -11.31 -15.15
CA GLU A 9 2.42 -9.97 -15.75
C GLU A 9 1.12 -9.20 -15.53
N GLU A 10 -0.04 -9.84 -15.66
CA GLU A 10 -1.33 -9.20 -15.38
C GLU A 10 -1.47 -8.81 -13.90
N ILE A 11 -0.99 -9.64 -12.97
CA ILE A 11 -0.97 -9.34 -11.53
C ILE A 11 -0.12 -8.09 -11.24
N TRP A 12 1.09 -8.01 -11.80
CA TRP A 12 1.95 -6.84 -11.62
C TRP A 12 1.43 -5.60 -12.33
N ALA A 13 0.77 -5.76 -13.49
CA ALA A 13 0.10 -4.67 -14.18
C ALA A 13 -1.06 -4.10 -13.32
N ALA A 14 -1.85 -4.97 -12.70
CA ALA A 14 -2.91 -4.57 -11.76
C ALA A 14 -2.35 -3.85 -10.53
N THR A 15 -1.25 -4.36 -9.96
CA THR A 15 -0.56 -3.71 -8.83
C THR A 15 -0.08 -2.30 -9.22
N ALA A 16 0.57 -2.18 -10.38
CA ALA A 16 1.06 -0.89 -10.86
C ALA A 16 -0.07 0.09 -11.17
N GLN A 17 -1.22 -0.40 -11.67
CA GLN A 17 -2.39 0.44 -11.89
C GLN A 17 -2.98 0.95 -10.57
N GLY A 18 -3.18 0.07 -9.57
CA GLY A 18 -3.65 0.50 -8.25
C GLY A 18 -2.73 1.53 -7.60
N ARG A 19 -1.40 1.39 -7.76
CA ARG A 19 -0.44 2.41 -7.28
C ARG A 19 -0.58 3.74 -8.01
N ARG A 20 -0.85 3.74 -9.33
CA ARG A 20 -1.10 4.97 -10.10
C ARG A 20 -2.39 5.65 -9.65
N ASP A 21 -3.45 4.89 -9.44
CA ASP A 21 -4.74 5.41 -8.98
C ASP A 21 -4.62 6.03 -7.58
N LEU A 22 -3.85 5.38 -6.69
CA LEU A 22 -3.52 5.94 -5.39
C LEU A 22 -2.69 7.23 -5.50
N VAL A 23 -1.64 7.27 -6.33
CA VAL A 23 -0.86 8.51 -6.55
C VAL A 23 -1.76 9.65 -7.00
N ALA A 24 -2.67 9.40 -7.95
CA ALA A 24 -3.60 10.42 -8.44
C ALA A 24 -4.54 10.92 -7.34
N LEU A 25 -5.01 10.04 -6.44
CA LEU A 25 -5.77 10.44 -5.25
C LEU A 25 -4.93 11.35 -4.34
N LEU A 26 -3.72 10.92 -4.00
CA LEU A 26 -2.84 11.62 -3.05
C LEU A 26 -2.39 13.00 -3.55
N GLU A 27 -2.19 13.16 -4.85
CA GLU A 27 -1.88 14.45 -5.49
C GLU A 27 -3.03 15.48 -5.35
N SER A 28 -4.25 15.02 -5.05
CA SER A 28 -5.42 15.88 -4.89
C SER A 28 -5.76 16.22 -3.43
N LEU A 29 -4.96 15.71 -2.48
CA LEU A 29 -5.21 15.91 -1.05
C LEU A 29 -4.59 17.22 -0.55
N ASP A 30 -5.32 17.89 0.34
CA ASP A 30 -4.76 18.99 1.14
C ASP A 30 -4.02 18.48 2.39
N ALA A 31 -3.33 19.38 3.08
CA ALA A 31 -2.53 19.04 4.25
C ALA A 31 -3.35 18.46 5.42
N ALA A 32 -4.61 18.87 5.59
CA ALA A 32 -5.46 18.38 6.66
C ALA A 32 -5.97 16.96 6.36
N GLU A 33 -6.27 16.66 5.09
CA GLU A 33 -6.66 15.31 4.64
C GLU A 33 -5.55 14.28 4.90
N TRP A 34 -4.27 14.67 4.83
CA TRP A 34 -3.14 13.79 5.19
C TRP A 34 -3.07 13.41 6.68
N ASP A 35 -3.65 14.23 7.56
CA ASP A 35 -3.75 13.98 9.00
C ASP A 35 -5.09 13.35 9.42
N ALA A 36 -6.05 13.21 8.49
CA ALA A 36 -7.33 12.60 8.78
C ALA A 36 -7.20 11.10 9.09
N ASP A 37 -8.12 10.60 9.91
CA ASP A 37 -8.24 9.17 10.21
C ASP A 37 -8.60 8.38 8.95
N SER A 38 -7.90 7.27 8.74
CA SER A 38 -8.24 6.27 7.71
C SER A 38 -9.22 5.23 8.28
N LEU A 39 -9.69 4.31 7.44
CA LEU A 39 -10.42 3.12 7.93
C LEU A 39 -9.53 2.12 8.67
N CYS A 40 -8.20 2.21 8.51
CA CYS A 40 -7.26 1.46 9.33
C CYS A 40 -7.22 2.04 10.75
N SER A 41 -7.77 1.30 11.72
CA SER A 41 -7.91 1.77 13.11
C SER A 41 -6.58 2.25 13.70
N GLY A 42 -6.53 3.52 14.10
CA GLY A 42 -5.36 4.15 14.69
C GLY A 42 -4.27 4.55 13.69
N TRP A 43 -4.63 4.68 12.41
CA TRP A 43 -3.76 5.14 11.33
C TRP A 43 -4.39 6.34 10.63
N ARG A 44 -3.59 7.39 10.43
CA ARG A 44 -3.93 8.49 9.53
C ARG A 44 -3.66 8.09 8.09
N VAL A 45 -4.17 8.88 7.15
CA VAL A 45 -3.90 8.70 5.71
C VAL A 45 -2.41 8.55 5.42
N ARG A 46 -1.56 9.43 5.96
CA ARG A 46 -0.10 9.35 5.78
C ARG A 46 0.52 8.05 6.30
N ASP A 47 -0.02 7.49 7.37
CA ASP A 47 0.51 6.26 7.95
C ASP A 47 0.22 5.09 6.99
N VAL A 48 -0.98 5.04 6.38
CA VAL A 48 -1.36 4.02 5.39
C VAL A 48 -0.46 4.09 4.16
N VAL A 49 -0.21 5.29 3.63
CA VAL A 49 0.68 5.49 2.47
C VAL A 49 2.11 5.06 2.81
N ALA A 50 2.61 5.41 4.00
CA ALA A 50 3.92 4.97 4.46
C ALA A 50 4.02 3.44 4.54
N HIS A 51 2.97 2.74 4.96
CA HIS A 51 2.95 1.28 4.95
C HIS A 51 3.07 0.67 3.55
N LEU A 52 2.32 1.20 2.58
CA LEU A 52 2.40 0.73 1.19
C LEU A 52 3.80 0.94 0.59
N VAL A 53 4.45 2.07 0.90
CA VAL A 53 5.85 2.31 0.53
C VAL A 53 6.79 1.32 1.24
N LEU A 54 6.58 1.05 2.54
CA LEU A 54 7.41 0.11 3.29
C LEU A 54 7.33 -1.32 2.73
N GLY A 55 6.14 -1.79 2.38
CA GLY A 55 5.93 -3.12 1.81
C GLY A 55 6.68 -3.37 0.51
N THR A 56 7.07 -2.30 -0.20
CA THR A 56 7.70 -2.35 -1.53
C THR A 56 9.18 -1.97 -1.53
N ASN A 57 9.64 -1.23 -0.51
CA ASN A 57 10.96 -0.60 -0.51
C ASN A 57 11.92 -1.09 0.59
N VAL A 58 11.43 -1.79 1.63
CA VAL A 58 12.31 -2.23 2.74
C VAL A 58 13.20 -3.40 2.32
N GLY A 59 14.50 -3.16 2.24
CA GLY A 59 15.49 -4.21 2.03
C GLY A 59 15.55 -5.22 3.18
N PRO A 60 15.96 -6.48 2.92
CA PRO A 60 15.90 -7.58 3.89
C PRO A 60 16.68 -7.31 5.19
N PHE A 61 17.79 -6.58 5.11
CA PHE A 61 18.57 -6.20 6.29
C PHE A 61 17.83 -5.19 7.20
N ALA A 62 17.20 -4.18 6.60
CA ALA A 62 16.39 -3.22 7.32
C ALA A 62 15.14 -3.90 7.93
N ALA A 63 14.49 -4.80 7.19
CA ALA A 63 13.37 -5.60 7.70
C ALA A 63 13.79 -6.46 8.91
N THR A 64 14.94 -7.14 8.82
CA THR A 64 15.47 -7.97 9.91
C THR A 64 15.79 -7.14 11.16
N ARG A 65 16.43 -5.98 10.98
CA ARG A 65 16.71 -5.05 12.10
C ARG A 65 15.44 -4.60 12.80
N GLU A 66 14.41 -4.22 12.05
CA GLU A 66 13.13 -3.81 12.63
C GLU A 66 12.43 -5.01 13.30
N MET A 67 12.47 -6.21 12.71
CA MET A 67 11.91 -7.42 13.33
C MET A 67 12.53 -7.71 14.70
N VAL A 68 13.86 -7.58 14.81
CA VAL A 68 14.58 -7.72 16.09
C VAL A 68 14.14 -6.63 17.08
N ARG A 69 14.05 -5.37 16.62
CA ARG A 69 13.60 -4.23 17.44
C ARG A 69 12.23 -4.47 18.07
N TYR A 70 11.32 -5.11 17.35
CA TYR A 70 9.97 -5.43 17.84
C TYR A 70 9.81 -6.88 18.32
N ARG A 71 10.91 -7.55 18.65
CA ARG A 71 10.93 -8.89 19.29
C ARG A 71 10.10 -9.94 18.55
N GLY A 72 10.14 -9.93 17.21
CA GLY A 72 9.39 -10.90 16.41
C GLY A 72 7.92 -10.54 16.14
N ASN A 73 7.40 -9.44 16.69
CA ASN A 73 6.03 -9.03 16.44
C ASN A 73 5.93 -8.23 15.12
N PHE A 74 5.60 -8.93 14.03
CA PHE A 74 5.52 -8.35 12.67
C PHE A 74 4.49 -7.23 12.57
N ASN A 75 3.28 -7.41 13.13
CA ASN A 75 2.22 -6.40 13.05
C ASN A 75 2.63 -5.09 13.74
N ARG A 76 3.24 -5.21 14.92
CA ARG A 76 3.79 -4.05 15.63
C ARG A 76 4.94 -3.42 14.85
N MET A 77 5.82 -4.23 14.28
CA MET A 77 6.92 -3.74 13.44
C MET A 77 6.43 -2.91 12.27
N VAL A 78 5.44 -3.40 11.52
CA VAL A 78 4.86 -2.70 10.37
C VAL A 78 4.23 -1.39 10.83
N ARG A 79 3.34 -1.44 11.83
CA ARG A 79 2.65 -0.25 12.35
C ARG A 79 3.60 0.84 12.82
N GLU A 80 4.51 0.51 13.74
CA GLU A 80 5.40 1.50 14.36
C GLU A 80 6.44 2.02 13.35
N THR A 81 6.74 1.26 12.29
CA THR A 81 7.64 1.72 11.23
C THR A 81 6.93 2.60 10.21
N ALA A 82 5.67 2.31 9.89
CA ALA A 82 4.85 3.17 9.04
C ALA A 82 4.65 4.54 9.68
N ILE A 83 4.17 4.58 10.92
CA ILE A 83 3.97 5.84 11.68
C ILE A 83 5.25 6.65 11.75
N ARG A 84 6.40 6.01 12.03
CA ARG A 84 7.69 6.69 12.14
C ARG A 84 8.20 7.26 10.80
N ARG A 85 7.74 6.74 9.67
CA ARG A 85 8.17 7.12 8.33
C ARG A 85 7.10 7.87 7.55
N ALA A 86 6.03 8.27 8.21
CA ALA A 86 4.91 8.96 7.57
C ALA A 86 5.16 10.45 7.29
N ASP A 87 6.33 10.97 7.67
CA ASP A 87 6.72 12.36 7.44
C ASP A 87 8.09 12.45 6.75
N PRO A 88 8.28 13.43 5.83
CA PRO A 88 7.28 14.37 5.33
C PRO A 88 6.39 13.76 4.23
N VAL A 89 5.14 14.22 4.11
CA VAL A 89 4.15 13.64 3.17
C VAL A 89 4.55 13.76 1.70
N GLU A 90 5.32 14.79 1.36
CA GLU A 90 5.83 15.03 0.00
C GLU A 90 6.73 13.86 -0.44
N THR A 91 7.56 13.35 0.47
CA THR A 91 8.43 12.19 0.18
C THR A 91 7.64 10.90 0.02
N LEU A 92 6.48 10.76 0.67
CA LEU A 92 5.64 9.57 0.53
C LEU A 92 5.08 9.43 -0.89
N VAL A 93 4.64 10.53 -1.49
CA VAL A 93 4.12 10.51 -2.86
C VAL A 93 5.24 10.20 -3.85
N GLU A 94 6.41 10.80 -3.67
CA GLU A 94 7.60 10.51 -4.50
C GLU A 94 8.06 9.05 -4.37
N ASP A 95 8.13 8.53 -3.15
CA ASP A 95 8.49 7.15 -2.88
C ASP A 95 7.47 6.18 -3.49
N LEU A 96 6.17 6.48 -3.38
CA LEU A 96 5.12 5.68 -3.99
C LEU A 96 5.24 5.68 -5.53
N ARG A 97 5.52 6.84 -6.14
CA ARG A 97 5.79 6.94 -7.58
C ARG A 97 6.99 6.09 -7.98
N ALA A 98 8.08 6.13 -7.22
CA ALA A 98 9.29 5.37 -7.49
C ALA A 98 9.07 3.85 -7.46
N VAL A 99 8.09 3.38 -6.69
CA VAL A 99 7.77 1.94 -6.57
C VAL A 99 6.59 1.48 -7.44
N ILE A 100 6.00 2.31 -8.30
CA ILE A 100 4.85 1.91 -9.16
C ILE A 100 5.11 0.58 -9.87
N HIS A 101 6.30 0.40 -10.46
CA HIS A 101 6.67 -0.81 -11.19
C HIS A 101 7.50 -1.81 -10.37
N SER A 102 7.68 -1.57 -9.06
CA SER A 102 8.40 -2.48 -8.18
C SER A 102 7.66 -3.82 -8.08
N ARG A 103 8.40 -4.89 -8.35
CA ARG A 103 7.95 -6.28 -8.19
C ARG A 103 8.35 -6.88 -6.84
N ARG A 104 8.84 -6.05 -5.91
CA ARG A 104 9.18 -6.49 -4.56
C ARG A 104 7.91 -6.62 -3.74
N HIS A 105 7.87 -7.66 -2.93
CA HIS A 105 6.83 -7.91 -1.93
C HIS A 105 7.44 -8.64 -0.74
N PRO A 106 6.82 -8.57 0.45
CA PRO A 106 7.31 -9.28 1.62
C PRO A 106 7.40 -10.81 1.39
N PRO A 107 8.39 -11.49 1.99
CA PRO A 107 8.45 -12.94 1.93
C PRO A 107 7.23 -13.56 2.62
N GLY A 108 6.68 -14.62 2.03
CA GLY A 108 5.50 -15.33 2.55
C GLY A 108 4.16 -14.82 2.04
N THR A 109 4.13 -13.78 1.20
CA THR A 109 2.90 -13.32 0.54
C THR A 109 2.57 -14.19 -0.68
N VAL A 110 1.29 -14.29 -1.01
CA VAL A 110 0.79 -14.97 -2.20
C VAL A 110 0.77 -14.02 -3.41
N PRO A 111 0.70 -14.54 -4.66
CA PRO A 111 0.83 -13.69 -5.85
C PRO A 111 -0.15 -12.52 -5.92
N PHE A 112 -1.37 -12.66 -5.40
CA PHE A 112 -2.40 -11.63 -5.48
C PHE A 112 -2.40 -10.66 -4.28
N ASP A 113 -1.51 -10.82 -3.30
CA ASP A 113 -1.42 -9.89 -2.18
C ASP A 113 -1.06 -8.46 -2.63
N PRO A 114 -0.07 -8.21 -3.50
CA PRO A 114 0.28 -6.84 -3.91
C PRO A 114 -0.86 -6.03 -4.55
N PRO A 115 -1.65 -6.55 -5.52
CA PRO A 115 -2.79 -5.80 -6.03
C PRO A 115 -3.92 -5.67 -4.99
N THR A 116 -4.13 -6.67 -4.13
CA THR A 116 -5.13 -6.60 -3.06
C THR A 116 -4.80 -5.49 -2.06
N ASP A 117 -3.56 -5.46 -1.60
CA ASP A 117 -3.01 -4.52 -0.62
C ASP A 117 -3.23 -3.06 -1.06
N VAL A 118 -2.82 -2.73 -2.29
CA VAL A 118 -3.00 -1.37 -2.81
C VAL A 118 -4.48 -1.03 -3.04
N LEU A 119 -5.31 -1.98 -3.51
CA LEU A 119 -6.73 -1.71 -3.77
C LEU A 119 -7.50 -1.44 -2.48
N VAL A 120 -7.32 -2.27 -1.46
CA VAL A 120 -7.97 -2.13 -0.16
C VAL A 120 -7.53 -0.83 0.50
N HIS A 121 -6.22 -0.59 0.61
CA HIS A 121 -5.71 0.59 1.29
C HIS A 121 -5.99 1.90 0.54
N THR A 122 -6.21 1.85 -0.77
CA THR A 122 -6.73 3.01 -1.51
C THR A 122 -8.14 3.36 -1.05
N GLN A 123 -9.01 2.36 -0.78
CA GLN A 123 -10.34 2.62 -0.25
C GLN A 123 -10.32 3.07 1.22
N ASP A 124 -9.38 2.52 2.02
CA ASP A 124 -9.19 2.94 3.41
C ASP A 124 -8.83 4.44 3.53
N VAL A 125 -8.24 5.01 2.49
CA VAL A 125 -7.97 6.45 2.35
C VAL A 125 -9.16 7.19 1.71
N ALA A 126 -9.67 6.70 0.58
CA ALA A 126 -10.65 7.44 -0.21
C ALA A 126 -12.01 7.62 0.51
N ILE A 127 -12.53 6.55 1.11
CA ILE A 127 -13.86 6.52 1.73
C ILE A 127 -14.01 7.56 2.86
N PRO A 128 -13.14 7.61 3.89
CA PRO A 128 -13.29 8.56 4.99
C PRO A 128 -13.11 10.02 4.56
N LEU A 129 -12.40 10.26 3.45
CA LEU A 129 -12.25 11.58 2.83
C LEU A 129 -13.42 11.96 1.90
N GLY A 130 -14.41 11.08 1.74
CA GLY A 130 -15.52 11.31 0.80
C GLY A 130 -15.10 11.33 -0.68
N ARG A 131 -13.98 10.68 -1.01
CA ARG A 131 -13.45 10.57 -2.38
C ARG A 131 -13.88 9.23 -2.99
N THR A 132 -14.03 9.23 -4.31
CA THR A 132 -14.36 8.00 -5.06
C THR A 132 -13.17 7.60 -5.92
N VAL A 133 -12.58 6.44 -5.61
CA VAL A 133 -11.65 5.75 -6.49
C VAL A 133 -12.33 4.48 -6.99
N ALA A 134 -12.44 4.33 -8.32
CA ALA A 134 -13.12 3.19 -8.93
C ALA A 134 -12.39 1.89 -8.57
N MET A 135 -13.13 0.92 -8.00
CA MET A 135 -12.63 -0.43 -7.77
C MET A 135 -12.69 -1.22 -9.08
N PRO A 136 -11.56 -1.71 -9.64
CA PRO A 136 -11.56 -2.53 -10.85
C PRO A 136 -12.20 -3.89 -10.55
N PRO A 137 -13.42 -4.20 -11.07
CA PRO A 137 -14.20 -5.34 -10.60
C PRO A 137 -13.55 -6.69 -10.96
N THR A 138 -12.82 -6.77 -12.07
CA THR A 138 -12.10 -7.98 -12.47
C THR A 138 -10.95 -8.29 -11.52
N THR A 139 -10.13 -7.30 -11.17
CA THR A 139 -9.05 -7.45 -10.19
C THR A 139 -9.61 -7.70 -8.80
N ALA A 140 -10.64 -6.96 -8.39
CA ALA A 140 -11.26 -7.12 -7.07
C ALA A 140 -11.87 -8.51 -6.88
N ARG A 141 -12.53 -9.06 -7.90
CA ARG A 141 -13.05 -10.44 -7.86
C ARG A 141 -11.94 -11.48 -7.76
N ALA A 142 -10.79 -11.24 -8.40
CA ALA A 142 -9.64 -12.13 -8.32
C ALA A 142 -8.86 -12.03 -6.99
N ALA A 143 -9.08 -10.95 -6.22
CA ALA A 143 -8.52 -10.72 -4.90
C ALA A 143 -9.37 -11.27 -3.74
N ALA A 144 -10.62 -11.67 -4.00
CA ALA A 144 -11.60 -12.12 -3.00
C ALA A 144 -11.54 -13.64 -2.76
#